data_AF-K1S6M0-F1
#
_entry.id   AF-K1S6M0-F1
#
_cell.length_a   1.000
_cell.length_b   1.000
_cell.length_c   1.000
_cell.angle_alpha   90.00
_cell.angle_beta   90.00
_cell.angle_gamma   90.00
#
_symmetry.space_group_name_H-M   'P 1'
#
loop_
_entity.id
_entity.type
_entity.pdbx_description
1 polymer ?
#
loop_
_entity_poly.entity_id
_entity_poly.type
_entity_poly.pdbx_seq_one_letter_code
_entity_poly.pdbx_strand_id
1 'polypeptide(L)' 'MIGAKGGLATAKQLIGKPGGTDGFTTLWEHGRLDLSVEAYVLKPEYAELFTEDEKKMCRDRLLQFGYEIN' A
#
# COMPACT_ATOMS: atom_id res chain seq x y z
N MET A 1 13.35 21.69 -0.75
CA MET A 1 13.30 20.78 0.42
C MET A 1 11.84 20.48 0.79
N ILE A 2 11.16 19.62 0.03
CA ILE A 2 9.83 19.05 0.33
C ILE A 2 9.94 17.60 -0.14
N GLY A 3 10.32 16.68 0.74
CA GLY A 3 10.57 15.29 0.34
C GLY A 3 9.89 14.27 1.25
N ALA A 4 10.02 14.47 2.57
CA ALA A 4 9.57 13.45 3.53
C ALA A 4 8.07 13.53 3.87
N LYS A 5 7.51 14.74 4.05
CA LYS A 5 6.08 14.89 4.42
C LYS A 5 5.11 14.66 3.27
N GLY A 6 5.55 14.85 2.03
CA GLY A 6 4.72 14.62 0.83
C GLY A 6 4.53 13.12 0.57
N GLY A 7 5.62 12.35 0.51
CA GLY A 7 5.57 10.92 0.19
C GLY A 7 4.68 10.11 1.14
N LEU A 8 4.83 10.30 2.45
CA LEU A 8 4.01 9.60 3.44
C LEU A 8 2.53 10.03 3.38
N ALA A 9 2.25 11.33 3.25
CA ALA A 9 0.89 11.82 3.13
C ALA A 9 0.21 11.30 1.86
N THR A 10 0.94 11.28 0.74
CA THR A 10 0.47 10.70 -0.52
C THR A 10 0.24 9.19 -0.38
N ALA A 11 1.14 8.45 0.28
CA ALA A 11 0.94 7.03 0.56
C ALA A 11 -0.33 6.77 1.39
N LYS A 12 -0.57 7.57 2.44
CA LYS A 12 -1.80 7.50 3.25
C LYS A 12 -3.06 7.83 2.44
N GLN A 13 -2.99 8.81 1.54
CA GLN A 13 -4.09 9.12 0.63
C GLN A 13 -4.35 8.00 -0.38
N LEU A 14 -3.29 7.35 -0.89
CA LEU A 14 -3.37 6.25 -1.85
C LEU A 14 -4.07 5.02 -1.24
N ILE A 15 -3.67 4.61 -0.04
CA ILE A 15 -4.26 3.44 0.64
C ILE A 15 -5.71 3.73 1.07
N GLY A 16 -6.02 4.97 1.47
CA GLY A 16 -7.36 5.37 1.90
C GLY A 16 -8.38 5.56 0.76
N LYS A 17 -7.94 5.61 -0.50
CA LYS A 17 -8.86 5.77 -1.64
C LYS A 17 -9.42 4.40 -2.06
N PRO A 18 -10.75 4.16 -1.94
CA PRO A 18 -11.34 2.91 -2.41
C PRO A 18 -11.31 2.85 -3.94
N GLY A 19 -10.93 1.70 -4.50
CA GLY A 19 -10.83 1.48 -5.95
C GLY A 19 -9.42 1.38 -6.51
N GLY A 20 -8.39 1.49 -5.65
CA GLY A 20 -6.99 1.42 -6.07
C GLY A 20 -6.55 2.65 -6.87
N THR A 21 -5.30 2.64 -7.30
CA THR A 21 -4.77 3.63 -8.24
C THR A 21 -4.32 2.96 -9.51
N ASP A 22 -4.17 3.74 -10.58
CA ASP A 22 -3.72 3.25 -11.89
C ASP A 22 -2.44 2.40 -11.75
N GLY A 23 -1.49 2.87 -10.93
CA GLY A 23 -0.27 2.12 -10.62
C GLY A 23 -0.50 0.83 -9.83
N PHE A 24 -1.51 0.75 -8.97
CA PHE A 24 -1.87 -0.50 -8.28
C PHE A 24 -2.40 -1.53 -9.28
N THR A 25 -3.27 -1.12 -10.19
CA THR A 25 -3.81 -1.98 -11.25
C THR A 25 -2.70 -2.51 -12.14
N THR A 26 -1.78 -1.65 -12.60
CA THR A 26 -0.63 -2.07 -13.40
C THR A 26 0.24 -3.09 -12.66
N LEU A 27 0.53 -2.87 -11.37
CA LEU A 27 1.29 -3.83 -10.57
C LEU A 27 0.55 -5.16 -10.41
N TRP A 28 -0.77 -5.13 -10.23
CA TRP A 28 -1.60 -6.32 -10.17
C TRP A 28 -1.59 -7.10 -11.49
N GLU A 29 -1.77 -6.43 -12.63
CA GLU A 29 -1.70 -7.03 -13.96
C GLU A 29 -0.34 -7.71 -14.23
N HIS A 30 0.74 -7.16 -13.66
CA HIS A 30 2.07 -7.74 -13.74
C HIS A 30 2.40 -8.74 -12.61
N GLY A 31 1.48 -9.00 -11.69
CA GLY A 31 1.74 -9.87 -10.52
C GLY A 31 2.82 -9.33 -9.58
N ARG A 32 3.11 -8.03 -9.64
CA ARG A 32 4.15 -7.30 -8.89
C ARG A 32 3.58 -6.46 -7.76
N LEU A 33 2.52 -6.96 -7.11
CA LEU A 33 1.94 -6.30 -5.94
C LEU A 33 2.93 -6.20 -4.77
N ASP A 34 4.06 -6.93 -4.79
CA ASP A 34 5.20 -6.72 -3.89
C ASP A 34 5.77 -5.30 -3.93
N LEU A 35 5.62 -4.60 -5.06
CA LEU A 35 6.06 -3.23 -5.25
C LEU A 35 4.99 -2.18 -4.89
N SER A 36 3.78 -2.63 -4.52
CA SER A 36 2.69 -1.73 -4.18
C SER A 36 2.92 -1.06 -2.83
N VAL A 37 2.36 0.14 -2.65
CA VAL A 37 2.42 0.86 -1.37
C VAL A 37 1.81 0.02 -0.26
N GLU A 38 0.71 -0.69 -0.54
CA GLU A 38 0.05 -1.60 0.38
C GLU A 38 0.99 -2.71 0.90
N ALA A 39 1.82 -3.28 0.03
CA ALA A 39 2.80 -4.29 0.43
C ALA A 39 3.93 -3.67 1.26
N TYR A 40 4.40 -2.48 0.90
CA TYR A 40 5.40 -1.75 1.69
C TYR A 40 4.89 -1.35 3.07
N VAL A 41 3.62 -0.94 3.21
CA VAL A 41 2.97 -0.58 4.48
C VAL A 41 3.01 -1.74 5.48
N LEU A 42 3.00 -2.98 5.00
CA LEU A 42 3.06 -4.18 5.82
C LEU A 42 4.48 -4.60 6.20
N LYS A 43 5.51 -4.08 5.51
CA LYS A 43 6.89 -4.38 5.87
C LYS A 43 7.25 -3.72 7.21
N PRO A 44 8.02 -4.40 8.06
CA PRO A 44 8.38 -3.88 9.39
C PRO A 44 9.06 -2.51 9.31
N GLU A 45 9.86 -2.27 8.27
CA GLU A 45 10.57 -0.99 8.02
C GLU A 45 9.64 0.21 7.87
N TYR A 46 8.40 0.01 7.40
CA TYR A 46 7.42 1.08 7.19
C TYR A 46 6.18 0.92 8.07
N ALA A 47 5.95 -0.24 8.67
CA ALA A 47 4.78 -0.56 9.49
C ALA A 47 4.62 0.36 10.70
N GLU A 48 5.70 1.00 11.15
CA GLU A 48 5.74 2.01 12.21
C GLU A 48 5.27 3.40 11.76
N LEU A 49 5.23 3.68 10.45
CA LEU A 49 4.71 4.92 9.86
C LEU A 49 3.18 4.90 9.66
N PHE A 50 2.59 3.72 9.76
CA PHE A 50 1.16 3.48 9.53
C PHE A 50 0.50 2.88 10.78
N THR A 51 -0.77 3.20 10.96
CA THR A 51 -1.60 2.66 12.02
C THR A 51 -2.00 1.21 11.74
N GLU A 52 -2.39 0.48 12.79
CA GLU A 52 -2.90 -0.90 12.66
C GLU A 52 -4.10 -0.99 11.69
N ASP A 53 -4.97 0.02 11.69
CA ASP A 53 -6.15 0.07 10.80
C ASP A 53 -5.74 0.23 9.33
N GLU A 54 -4.82 1.17 9.05
CA GLU A 54 -4.25 1.36 7.71
C GLU A 54 -3.57 0.07 7.20
N LYS A 55 -2.81 -0.61 8.07
CA LYS A 55 -2.17 -1.89 7.75
C LYS A 55 -3.20 -2.98 7.46
N LYS A 56 -4.25 -3.07 8.28
CA LYS A 56 -5.33 -4.04 8.07
C LYS A 56 -6.05 -3.79 6.75
N MET A 57 -6.33 -2.53 6.41
CA MET A 57 -6.94 -2.16 5.13
C MET A 57 -6.06 -2.54 3.94
N CYS A 58 -4.75 -2.28 4.02
CA CYS A 58 -3.78 -2.69 3.00
C CYS A 58 -3.73 -4.20 2.83
N ARG A 59 -3.70 -4.95 3.94
CA ARG A 59 -3.71 -6.41 3.94
C ARG A 59 -4.97 -6.97 3.31
N ASP A 60 -6.13 -6.47 3.71
CA ASP A 60 -7.42 -6.92 3.18
C ASP A 60 -7.52 -6.64 1.68
N ARG A 61 -7.09 -5.44 1.24
CA ARG A 61 -7.01 -5.11 -0.19
C ARG A 61 -6.11 -6.08 -0.94
N LEU A 62 -4.88 -6.31 -0.48
CA LEU A 62 -3.96 -7.24 -1.15
C LEU A 62 -4.56 -8.63 -1.28
N LEU A 63 -5.22 -9.14 -0.24
CA LEU A 63 -5.92 -10.42 -0.26
C LEU A 63 -7.10 -10.43 -1.25
N GLN A 64 -7.89 -9.35 -1.32
CA GLN A 64 -8.99 -9.22 -2.29
C GLN A 64 -8.51 -9.33 -3.74
N PHE A 65 -7.29 -8.85 -4.04
CA PHE A 65 -6.67 -8.95 -5.36
C PHE A 65 -5.83 -10.22 -5.56
N GLY A 66 -5.88 -11.16 -4.62
CA GLY A 66 -5.20 -12.46 -4.71
C GLY A 66 -3.71 -12.41 -4.37
N TYR A 67 -3.22 -11.36 -3.71
CA TYR A 67 -1.86 -11.30 -3.22
C TYR A 67 -1.76 -11.90 -1.82
N GLU A 68 -0.99 -12.98 -1.72
CA GLU A 68 -0.77 -13.70 -0.47
C GLU A 68 0.39 -13.05 0.30
N ILE A 69 0.07 -12.48 1.46
CA ILE A 69 1.08 -11.92 2.36
C ILE A 69 1.55 -13.07 3.25
N ASN A 70 2.72 -13.61 2.92
CA ASN A 70 3.39 -14.69 3.65
C ASN A 70 4.21 -14.11 4.83
#